data_AF-A0A562IJU4-F1
#
_entry.id   AF-A0A562IJU4-F1
#
_cell.length_a   1.000
_cell.length_b   1.000
_cell.length_c   1.000
_cell.angle_alpha   90.00
_cell.angle_beta   90.00
_cell.angle_gamma   90.00
#
_symmetry.space_group_name_H-M   'P 1'
#
loop_
_entity.id
_entity.type
_entity.pdbx_description
1 polymer ?
#
loop_
_entity_poly.entity_id
_entity_poly.type
_entity_poly.pdbx_seq_one_letter_code
_entity_poly.pdbx_strand_id
1 'polypeptide(L)'
;MTLRQSIVFNGDLGSGKSTVSVEIAKRLGLRRVSVGDLYRQMAQERQMTALQLNLHAELDQAVDGYVDQLQQDIAASGERLVMDSRLAWHFFTDALKVHMITEPTEAARRVLARPSGPAESYTSLEEAKVKLHERSESERGRFIVRYGVDKARLRNYDLICDTTRANAEQVIKHIIDAYEGRLGADVLREGPPLLLLDPTRVYPTEEVGALRGLWDSEFVGDVARGGDEALEPLTIGYTGRYFYVVDGHRRLSAAIQNGFSMIPARLVAEADEPVVGGMSAVDYFAAQVRPSTVYDWEAAHGIQLPLPEHCLLAGDAVLAGDPAPGA
;
A
#
# COMPACT_ATOMS: atom_id res chain seq x y z
N MET A 1 -9.96 7.74 -24.15
CA MET A 1 -9.55 7.76 -22.73
C MET A 1 -9.84 9.14 -22.21
N THR A 2 -10.71 9.27 -21.21
CA THR A 2 -10.88 10.53 -20.47
C THR A 2 -9.54 10.86 -19.83
N LEU A 3 -9.01 12.06 -20.11
CA LEU A 3 -7.82 12.57 -19.43
C LEU A 3 -8.15 12.70 -17.94
N ARG A 4 -7.45 11.95 -17.08
CA ARG A 4 -7.57 12.08 -15.62
C ARG A 4 -7.26 13.53 -15.26
N GLN A 5 -8.17 14.18 -14.55
CA GLN A 5 -8.11 15.63 -14.32
C GLN A 5 -7.52 15.99 -12.96
N SER A 6 -7.75 15.11 -11.97
CA SER A 6 -7.32 15.30 -10.59
C SER A 6 -6.48 14.11 -10.12
N ILE A 7 -5.75 14.30 -9.02
CA ILE A 7 -5.08 13.21 -8.30
C ILE A 7 -5.65 13.18 -6.90
N VAL A 8 -6.23 12.04 -6.51
CA VAL A 8 -6.79 11.87 -5.18
C VAL A 8 -5.97 10.87 -4.39
N PHE A 9 -5.64 11.23 -3.15
CA PHE A 9 -4.74 10.48 -2.28
C PHE A 9 -5.50 9.91 -1.09
N ASN A 10 -5.49 8.58 -0.99
CA ASN A 10 -5.66 7.85 0.25
C ASN A 10 -4.32 7.24 0.69
N GLY A 11 -4.20 6.82 1.93
CA GLY A 11 -3.01 6.10 2.38
C GLY A 11 -2.98 5.80 3.86
N ASP A 12 -2.14 4.84 4.20
CA ASP A 12 -1.90 4.41 5.57
C ASP A 12 -1.38 5.57 6.42
N LEU A 13 -1.64 5.49 7.72
CA LEU A 13 -1.02 6.39 8.68
C LEU A 13 0.51 6.21 8.61
N GLY A 14 1.26 7.30 8.52
CA GLY A 14 2.72 7.24 8.37
C GLY A 14 3.24 6.97 6.96
N SER A 15 2.38 6.80 5.95
CA SER A 15 2.80 6.57 4.54
C SER A 15 3.46 7.79 3.86
N GLY A 16 3.44 8.98 4.48
CA GLY A 16 3.98 10.20 3.86
C GLY A 16 3.04 10.92 2.88
N LYS A 17 1.78 10.50 2.79
CA LYS A 17 0.73 11.10 1.94
C LYS A 17 0.66 12.62 1.94
N SER A 18 0.67 13.25 3.11
CA SER A 18 0.55 14.72 3.17
C SER A 18 1.77 15.42 2.56
N THR A 19 2.98 14.87 2.72
CA THR A 19 4.19 15.40 2.08
C THR A 19 4.09 15.27 0.56
N VAL A 20 3.74 14.07 0.07
CA VAL A 20 3.65 13.77 -1.36
C VAL A 20 2.57 14.61 -2.06
N SER A 21 1.37 14.73 -1.47
CA SER A 21 0.29 15.53 -2.04
C SER A 21 0.62 17.03 -2.13
N VAL A 22 1.32 17.58 -1.14
CA VAL A 22 1.78 18.99 -1.16
C VAL A 22 2.77 19.22 -2.29
N GLU A 23 3.78 18.34 -2.42
CA GLU A 23 4.82 18.53 -3.43
C GLU A 23 4.32 18.28 -4.85
N ILE A 24 3.44 17.29 -5.06
CA ILE A 24 2.82 17.06 -6.37
C ILE A 24 1.96 18.26 -6.78
N ALA A 25 1.15 18.81 -5.87
CA ALA A 25 0.34 19.99 -6.16
C ALA A 25 1.20 21.18 -6.61
N LYS A 26 2.35 21.41 -5.93
CA LYS A 26 3.32 22.45 -6.33
C LYS A 26 3.91 22.19 -7.70
N ARG A 27 4.39 20.98 -7.97
CA ARG A 27 5.06 20.62 -9.25
C ARG A 27 4.12 20.71 -10.44
N LEU A 28 2.87 20.32 -10.27
CA LEU A 28 1.85 20.34 -11.32
C LEU A 28 1.09 21.67 -11.39
N GLY A 29 1.35 22.62 -10.48
CA GLY A 29 0.62 23.89 -10.42
C GLY A 29 -0.87 23.72 -10.12
N LEU A 30 -1.25 22.68 -9.38
CA LEU A 30 -2.64 22.36 -9.05
C LEU A 30 -3.00 22.84 -7.64
N ARG A 31 -4.28 23.21 -7.45
CA ARG A 31 -4.80 23.50 -6.11
C ARG A 31 -4.75 22.22 -5.28
N ARG A 32 -4.34 22.31 -4.01
CA ARG A 32 -4.45 21.21 -3.04
C ARG A 32 -5.61 21.46 -2.10
N VAL A 33 -6.44 20.43 -1.91
CA VAL A 33 -7.46 20.38 -0.85
C VAL A 33 -7.13 19.23 0.08
N SER A 34 -7.22 19.44 1.38
CA SER A 34 -7.02 18.38 2.37
C SER A 34 -8.14 18.38 3.39
N VAL A 35 -8.86 17.27 3.46
CA VAL A 35 -9.90 17.06 4.48
C VAL A 35 -9.27 17.04 5.87
N GLY A 36 -8.06 16.48 6.01
CA GLY A 36 -7.33 16.50 7.27
C GLY A 36 -6.94 17.91 7.75
N ASP A 37 -6.57 18.81 6.83
CA ASP A 37 -6.32 20.22 7.16
C ASP A 37 -7.62 20.93 7.57
N LEU A 38 -8.73 20.66 6.88
CA LEU A 38 -10.05 21.20 7.20
C LEU A 38 -10.50 20.81 8.62
N TYR A 39 -10.42 19.52 8.99
CA TYR A 39 -10.74 19.08 10.36
C TYR A 39 -9.81 19.75 11.39
N ARG A 40 -8.51 19.91 11.10
CA ARG A 40 -7.60 20.62 12.03
C ARG A 40 -8.00 22.06 12.24
N GLN A 41 -8.37 22.78 11.18
CA GLN A 41 -8.84 24.16 11.28
C GLN A 41 -10.14 24.25 12.09
N MET A 42 -11.13 23.40 11.78
CA MET A 42 -12.39 23.34 12.52
C MET A 42 -12.15 23.02 14.01
N ALA A 43 -11.15 22.20 14.32
CA ALA A 43 -10.82 21.85 15.71
C ALA A 43 -10.26 23.06 16.45
N GLN A 44 -9.35 23.81 15.82
CA GLN A 44 -8.79 25.05 16.38
C GLN A 44 -9.87 26.10 16.63
N GLU A 45 -10.79 26.30 15.69
CA GLU A 45 -11.93 27.22 15.83
C GLU A 45 -12.85 26.84 17.01
N ARG A 46 -12.93 25.54 17.33
CA ARG A 46 -13.72 25.01 18.45
C ARG A 46 -12.91 24.80 19.74
N GLN A 47 -11.65 25.23 19.79
CA GLN A 47 -10.73 25.01 20.92
C GLN A 47 -10.58 23.51 21.29
N MET A 48 -10.66 22.62 20.31
CA MET A 48 -10.47 21.17 20.44
C MET A 48 -9.19 20.73 19.74
N THR A 49 -8.64 19.58 20.14
CA THR A 49 -7.62 18.89 19.35
C THR A 49 -8.22 18.21 18.13
N ALA A 50 -7.41 17.95 17.10
CA ALA A 50 -7.87 17.23 15.90
C ALA A 50 -8.36 15.81 16.22
N LEU A 51 -7.77 15.15 17.23
CA LEU A 51 -8.24 13.85 17.71
C LEU A 51 -9.61 13.96 18.38
N GLN A 52 -9.79 14.94 19.28
CA GLN A 52 -11.08 15.21 19.92
C GLN A 52 -12.15 15.57 18.89
N LEU A 53 -11.82 16.38 17.88
CA LEU A 53 -12.79 16.69 16.83
C LEU A 53 -13.10 15.47 15.95
N ASN A 54 -12.12 14.61 15.62
CA ASN A 54 -12.43 13.37 14.90
C ASN A 54 -13.38 12.47 15.71
N LEU A 55 -13.10 12.28 17.00
CA LEU A 55 -13.99 11.51 17.90
C LEU A 55 -15.35 12.21 18.08
N HIS A 56 -15.39 13.54 18.03
CA HIS A 56 -16.63 14.30 18.11
C HIS A 56 -17.43 14.25 16.81
N ALA A 57 -16.77 14.30 15.65
CA ALA A 57 -17.39 14.14 14.34
C ALA A 57 -17.93 12.72 14.13
N GLU A 58 -17.31 11.72 14.76
CA GLU A 58 -17.87 10.36 14.87
C GLU A 58 -19.24 10.34 15.59
N LEU A 59 -19.49 11.29 16.49
CA LEU A 59 -20.75 11.44 17.22
C LEU A 59 -21.69 12.48 16.58
N ASP A 60 -21.14 13.41 15.79
CA ASP A 60 -21.84 14.52 15.15
C ASP A 60 -21.94 14.29 13.62
N GLN A 61 -23.01 13.60 13.22
CA GLN A 61 -23.31 13.28 11.82
C GLN A 61 -23.36 14.53 10.91
N ALA A 62 -23.61 15.72 11.45
CA ALA A 62 -23.70 16.95 10.66
C ALA A 62 -22.32 17.40 10.14
N VAL A 63 -21.26 17.24 10.93
CA VAL A 63 -19.88 17.59 10.52
C VAL A 63 -19.42 16.67 9.39
N ASP A 64 -19.61 15.36 9.54
CA ASP A 64 -19.24 14.40 8.50
C ASP A 64 -20.08 14.59 7.23
N GLY A 65 -21.40 14.82 7.36
CA GLY A 65 -22.26 15.07 6.21
C GLY A 65 -21.86 16.31 5.41
N TYR A 66 -21.44 17.38 6.10
CA TYR A 66 -20.91 18.57 5.46
C TYR A 66 -19.60 18.29 4.69
N VAL A 67 -18.67 17.55 5.31
CA VAL A 67 -17.39 17.20 4.67
C VAL A 67 -17.61 16.28 3.47
N ASP A 68 -18.54 15.33 3.55
CA ASP A 68 -18.93 14.48 2.42
C ASP A 68 -19.50 15.31 1.26
N GLN A 69 -20.44 16.21 1.55
CA GLN A 69 -21.04 17.07 0.53
C GLN A 69 -19.98 17.95 -0.15
N LEU A 70 -19.09 18.57 0.64
CA LEU A 70 -18.00 19.37 0.10
C LEU A 70 -17.12 18.57 -0.87
N GLN A 71 -16.81 17.31 -0.56
CA GLN A 71 -16.02 16.46 -1.44
C GLN A 71 -16.74 16.13 -2.74
N GLN A 72 -18.05 15.85 -2.66
CA GLN A 72 -18.90 15.59 -3.82
C GLN A 72 -19.03 16.82 -4.71
N ASP A 73 -19.22 18.01 -4.13
CA ASP A 73 -19.31 19.26 -4.88
C ASP A 73 -18.01 19.57 -5.61
N ILE A 74 -16.86 19.37 -4.95
CA ILE A 74 -15.54 19.51 -5.59
C ILE A 74 -15.38 18.49 -6.72
N ALA A 75 -15.73 17.22 -6.49
CA ALA A 75 -15.66 16.18 -7.52
C ALA A 75 -16.54 16.51 -8.74
N ALA A 76 -17.75 17.02 -8.50
CA ALA A 76 -18.72 17.39 -9.54
C ALA A 76 -18.34 18.68 -10.29
N SER A 77 -17.52 19.55 -9.69
CA SER A 77 -17.11 20.82 -10.31
C SER A 77 -16.27 20.66 -11.59
N GLY A 78 -15.64 19.50 -11.79
CA GLY A 78 -14.69 19.26 -12.88
C GLY A 78 -13.38 20.04 -12.73
N GLU A 79 -13.10 20.60 -11.54
CA GLU A 79 -11.84 21.25 -11.26
C GLU A 79 -10.67 20.22 -11.28
N ARG A 80 -9.52 20.67 -11.78
CA ARG A 80 -8.25 19.92 -11.69
C ARG A 80 -7.56 20.26 -10.37
N LEU A 81 -7.44 19.28 -9.48
CA LEU A 81 -6.82 19.49 -8.17
C LEU A 81 -6.12 18.24 -7.64
N VAL A 82 -5.38 18.44 -6.56
CA VAL A 82 -4.87 17.39 -5.71
C VAL A 82 -5.73 17.30 -4.45
N MET A 83 -6.36 16.16 -4.22
CA MET A 83 -7.22 15.93 -3.06
C MET A 83 -6.57 14.96 -2.07
N ASP A 84 -6.31 15.41 -0.86
CA ASP A 84 -5.83 14.58 0.25
C ASP A 84 -7.01 14.24 1.18
N SER A 85 -7.59 13.05 1.00
CA SER A 85 -8.74 12.58 1.77
C SER A 85 -8.84 11.06 1.81
N ARG A 86 -9.28 10.56 2.96
CA ARG A 86 -9.47 9.12 3.21
C ARG A 86 -10.59 8.50 2.37
N LEU A 87 -11.50 9.32 1.81
CA LEU A 87 -12.66 8.88 1.02
C LEU A 87 -12.75 9.52 -0.38
N ALA A 88 -11.82 10.40 -0.77
CA ALA A 88 -11.94 11.06 -2.09
C ALA A 88 -11.95 10.07 -3.26
N TRP A 89 -11.28 8.93 -3.15
CA TRP A 89 -11.32 7.86 -4.16
C TRP A 89 -12.73 7.31 -4.41
N HIS A 90 -13.64 7.42 -3.44
CA HIS A 90 -15.03 6.99 -3.56
C HIS A 90 -15.88 8.01 -4.33
N PHE A 91 -15.64 9.32 -4.11
CA PHE A 91 -16.43 10.40 -4.71
C PHE A 91 -15.92 10.83 -6.10
N PHE A 92 -14.62 10.74 -6.35
CA PHE A 92 -14.03 11.19 -7.62
C PHE A 92 -14.07 10.07 -8.66
N THR A 93 -14.69 10.33 -9.81
CA THR A 93 -14.75 9.40 -10.95
C THR A 93 -13.63 9.65 -11.96
N ASP A 94 -13.26 10.92 -12.20
CA ASP A 94 -12.29 11.33 -13.22
C ASP A 94 -10.93 11.75 -12.63
N ALA A 95 -10.38 10.93 -11.75
CA ALA A 95 -9.10 11.18 -11.08
C ALA A 95 -8.17 9.97 -11.12
N LEU A 96 -6.86 10.22 -10.97
CA LEU A 96 -5.91 9.17 -10.58
C LEU A 96 -6.07 8.92 -9.07
N LYS A 97 -6.57 7.74 -8.70
CA LYS A 97 -6.78 7.32 -7.32
C LYS A 97 -5.51 6.63 -6.80
N VAL A 98 -4.76 7.33 -5.97
CA VAL A 98 -3.51 6.84 -5.38
C VAL A 98 -3.76 6.37 -3.96
N HIS A 99 -3.34 5.15 -3.64
CA HIS A 99 -3.28 4.63 -2.28
C HIS A 99 -1.82 4.40 -1.86
N MET A 100 -1.38 5.17 -0.87
CA MET A 100 -0.02 5.05 -0.35
C MET A 100 0.01 4.10 0.84
N ILE A 101 0.77 3.02 0.72
CA ILE A 101 0.93 2.03 1.78
C ILE A 101 2.34 2.09 2.37
N THR A 102 2.51 1.53 3.57
CA THR A 102 3.83 1.38 4.19
C THR A 102 3.82 0.20 5.15
N GLU A 103 4.99 -0.39 5.40
CA GLU A 103 5.12 -1.41 6.44
C GLU A 103 4.79 -0.78 7.83
N PRO A 104 4.04 -1.50 8.70
CA PRO A 104 3.57 -0.95 9.98
C PRO A 104 4.66 -0.44 10.93
N THR A 105 5.80 -1.12 11.00
CA THR A 105 6.94 -0.71 11.82
C THR A 105 7.56 0.58 11.30
N GLU A 106 7.66 0.76 9.98
CA GLU A 106 8.10 2.01 9.37
C GLU A 106 7.08 3.14 9.57
N ALA A 107 5.78 2.86 9.45
CA ALA A 107 4.73 3.84 9.79
C ALA A 107 4.89 4.35 11.22
N ALA A 108 5.04 3.43 12.18
CA ALA A 108 5.22 3.78 13.58
C ALA A 108 6.50 4.58 13.83
N ARG A 109 7.61 4.20 13.19
CA ARG A 109 8.88 4.94 13.24
C ARG A 109 8.71 6.38 12.75
N ARG A 110 8.05 6.59 11.62
CA ARG A 110 7.79 7.92 11.04
C ARG A 110 6.90 8.78 11.91
N VAL A 111 5.87 8.18 12.50
CA VAL A 111 4.95 8.89 13.40
C VAL A 111 5.65 9.29 14.69
N LEU A 112 6.47 8.41 15.27
CA LEU A 112 7.29 8.70 16.46
C LEU A 112 8.33 9.81 16.22
N ALA A 113 8.94 9.84 15.03
CA ALA A 113 9.92 10.86 14.67
C ALA A 113 9.30 12.23 14.39
N ARG A 114 7.97 12.32 14.21
CA ARG A 114 7.29 13.58 13.97
C ARG A 114 7.28 14.41 15.27
N PRO A 115 7.55 15.73 15.22
CA PRO A 115 7.35 16.61 16.36
C PRO A 115 5.90 16.50 16.80
N SER A 116 5.63 15.83 17.93
CA SER A 116 4.28 15.56 18.39
C SER A 116 3.67 16.86 18.90
N GLY A 117 2.48 17.21 18.40
CA GLY A 117 1.57 18.07 19.16
C GLY A 117 1.07 17.30 20.40
N PRO A 118 0.50 17.98 21.40
CA PRO A 118 0.11 17.38 22.69
C PRO A 118 -0.95 16.25 22.63
N ALA A 119 -1.46 15.90 21.45
CA ALA A 119 -2.56 14.95 21.27
C ALA A 119 -2.13 13.51 20.90
N GLU A 120 -0.89 13.28 20.47
CA GLU A 120 -0.42 11.96 20.03
C GLU A 120 1.02 11.73 20.52
N SER A 121 1.20 11.40 21.81
CA SER A 121 2.47 10.85 22.29
C SER A 121 2.38 9.33 22.35
N TYR A 122 3.40 8.67 21.82
CA TYR A 122 3.58 7.22 21.90
C TYR A 122 4.84 6.97 22.73
N THR A 123 4.80 6.00 23.63
CA THR A 123 5.92 5.69 24.53
C THR A 123 6.87 4.64 23.94
N SER A 124 6.44 3.89 22.92
CA SER A 124 7.25 2.88 22.25
C SER A 124 6.83 2.65 20.79
N LEU A 125 7.71 2.00 20.03
CA LEU A 125 7.45 1.58 18.65
C LEU A 125 6.27 0.60 18.56
N GLU A 126 6.20 -0.38 19.46
CA GLU A 126 5.11 -1.37 19.46
C GLU A 126 3.77 -0.74 19.85
N GLU A 127 3.75 0.17 20.83
CA GLU A 127 2.53 0.93 21.15
C GLU A 127 2.04 1.75 19.95
N ALA A 128 2.97 2.42 19.25
CA ALA A 128 2.64 3.17 18.04
C ALA A 128 2.07 2.26 16.95
N LYS A 129 2.68 1.09 16.70
CA LYS A 129 2.17 0.11 15.72
C LYS A 129 0.74 -0.31 16.04
N VAL A 130 0.47 -0.71 17.28
CA VAL A 130 -0.86 -1.17 17.73
C VAL A 130 -1.89 -0.06 17.58
N LYS A 131 -1.63 1.13 18.12
CA LYS A 131 -2.57 2.26 18.06
C LYS A 131 -2.86 2.75 16.64
N LEU A 132 -1.85 2.73 15.76
CA LEU A 132 -2.06 3.10 14.35
C LEU A 132 -2.92 2.06 13.64
N HIS A 133 -2.72 0.77 13.93
CA HIS A 133 -3.55 -0.30 13.39
C HIS A 133 -5.01 -0.19 13.88
N GLU A 134 -5.23 -0.06 15.19
CA GLU A 134 -6.58 0.12 15.78
C GLU A 134 -7.31 1.33 15.17
N ARG A 135 -6.61 2.45 14.99
CA ARG A 135 -7.16 3.64 14.33
C ARG A 135 -7.53 3.37 12.87
N SER A 136 -6.70 2.61 12.15
CA SER A 136 -6.97 2.26 10.75
C SER A 136 -8.20 1.35 10.63
N GLU A 137 -8.33 0.34 11.51
CA GLU A 137 -9.46 -0.59 11.50
C GLU A 137 -10.76 0.06 11.96
N SER A 138 -10.73 0.92 12.98
CA SER A 138 -11.90 1.71 13.39
C SER A 138 -12.45 2.53 12.22
N GLU A 139 -11.56 3.19 11.48
CA GLU A 139 -11.94 3.93 10.28
C GLU A 139 -12.49 3.04 9.16
N ARG A 140 -11.86 1.90 8.91
CA ARG A 140 -12.31 0.93 7.92
C ARG A 140 -13.72 0.46 8.24
N GLY A 141 -13.97 0.07 9.49
CA GLY A 141 -15.29 -0.33 9.98
C GLY A 141 -16.34 0.75 9.75
N ARG A 142 -16.02 2.02 10.05
CA ARG A 142 -16.91 3.15 9.77
C ARG A 142 -17.26 3.28 8.28
N PHE A 143 -16.27 3.13 7.39
CA PHE A 143 -16.52 3.26 5.95
C PHE A 143 -17.38 2.12 5.40
N ILE A 144 -17.20 0.91 5.91
CA ILE A 144 -18.03 -0.24 5.57
C ILE A 144 -19.49 0.01 6.03
N VAL A 145 -19.69 0.41 7.29
CA VAL A 145 -21.03 0.62 7.84
C VAL A 145 -21.76 1.77 7.14
N ARG A 146 -21.06 2.87 6.86
CA ARG A 146 -21.68 4.11 6.35
C ARG A 146 -21.83 4.15 4.84
N TYR A 147 -20.86 3.63 4.09
CA TYR A 147 -20.84 3.74 2.62
C TYR A 147 -20.85 2.37 1.92
N GLY A 148 -20.74 1.26 2.67
CA GLY A 148 -20.65 -0.07 2.07
C GLY A 148 -19.34 -0.32 1.34
N VAL A 149 -18.29 0.49 1.60
CA VAL A 149 -17.01 0.39 0.91
C VAL A 149 -15.87 0.07 1.87
N ASP A 150 -14.90 -0.69 1.39
CA ASP A 150 -13.72 -1.09 2.17
C ASP A 150 -12.46 -0.44 1.60
N LYS A 151 -11.86 0.47 2.38
CA LYS A 151 -10.62 1.17 1.99
C LYS A 151 -9.41 0.24 1.81
N ALA A 152 -9.47 -0.99 2.33
CA ALA A 152 -8.38 -1.96 2.21
C ALA A 152 -8.39 -2.71 0.87
N ARG A 153 -9.47 -2.63 0.07
CA ARG A 153 -9.51 -3.22 -1.26
C ARG A 153 -8.66 -2.42 -2.23
N LEU A 154 -7.66 -3.05 -2.83
CA LEU A 154 -6.72 -2.36 -3.74
C LEU A 154 -7.42 -1.99 -5.04
N ARG A 155 -8.42 -2.78 -5.47
CA ARG A 155 -9.23 -2.49 -6.67
C ARG A 155 -10.05 -1.20 -6.61
N ASN A 156 -10.13 -0.53 -5.46
CA ASN A 156 -10.74 0.79 -5.37
C ASN A 156 -9.84 1.91 -5.92
N TYR A 157 -8.58 1.61 -6.22
CA TYR A 157 -7.54 2.56 -6.59
C TYR A 157 -6.97 2.26 -7.98
N ASP A 158 -6.39 3.28 -8.59
CA ASP A 158 -5.65 3.16 -9.85
C ASP A 158 -4.18 2.82 -9.62
N LEU A 159 -3.60 3.34 -8.53
CA LEU A 159 -2.18 3.20 -8.21
C LEU A 159 -2.00 2.91 -6.73
N ILE A 160 -1.31 1.81 -6.42
CA ILE A 160 -0.83 1.51 -5.07
C ILE A 160 0.67 1.84 -5.01
N CYS A 161 1.07 2.66 -4.06
CA CYS A 161 2.46 3.06 -3.90
C CYS A 161 2.97 2.65 -2.52
N ASP A 162 3.88 1.69 -2.49
CA ASP A 162 4.58 1.27 -1.30
C ASP A 162 5.72 2.22 -0.98
N THR A 163 5.58 2.91 0.13
CA THR A 163 6.53 3.94 0.56
C THR A 163 7.52 3.45 1.60
N THR A 164 7.60 2.14 1.86
CA THR A 164 8.38 1.60 3.00
C THR A 164 9.85 2.02 2.96
N ARG A 165 10.58 1.66 1.90
CA ARG A 165 11.98 2.10 1.70
C ARG A 165 12.15 3.22 0.67
N ALA A 166 11.13 3.49 -0.14
CA ALA A 166 11.17 4.54 -1.13
C ALA A 166 11.29 5.93 -0.50
N ASN A 167 12.15 6.77 -1.05
CA ASN A 167 12.22 8.17 -0.64
C ASN A 167 11.07 8.98 -1.29
N ALA A 168 10.75 10.13 -0.70
CA ALA A 168 9.62 10.95 -1.15
C ALA A 168 9.77 11.42 -2.62
N GLU A 169 10.99 11.74 -3.06
CA GLU A 169 11.25 12.23 -4.42
C GLU A 169 10.89 11.18 -5.47
N GLN A 170 11.32 9.93 -5.26
CA GLN A 170 11.03 8.82 -6.15
C GLN A 170 9.52 8.53 -6.21
N VAL A 171 8.85 8.54 -5.05
CA VAL A 171 7.39 8.37 -4.97
C VAL A 171 6.66 9.47 -5.75
N ILE A 172 7.05 10.74 -5.55
CA ILE A 172 6.48 11.89 -6.26
C ILE A 172 6.68 11.75 -7.77
N LYS A 173 7.90 11.41 -8.20
CA LYS A 173 8.24 11.21 -9.61
C LYS A 173 7.34 10.15 -10.24
N HIS A 174 7.26 8.96 -9.65
CA HIS A 174 6.48 7.85 -10.22
C HIS A 174 4.98 8.15 -10.27
N ILE A 175 4.42 8.84 -9.28
CA ILE A 175 3.00 9.21 -9.30
C ILE A 175 2.73 10.24 -10.42
N ILE A 176 3.64 11.19 -10.63
CA ILE A 176 3.55 12.14 -11.76
C ILE A 176 3.70 11.38 -13.09
N ASP A 177 4.65 10.46 -13.21
CA ASP A 177 4.84 9.67 -14.43
C ASP A 177 3.64 8.78 -14.74
N ALA A 178 3.01 8.18 -13.73
CA ALA A 178 1.76 7.43 -13.88
C ALA A 178 0.58 8.34 -14.27
N TYR A 179 0.49 9.53 -13.67
CA TYR A 179 -0.53 10.54 -14.01
C TYR A 179 -0.41 11.02 -15.46
N GLU A 180 0.83 11.24 -15.93
CA GLU A 180 1.14 11.72 -17.27
C GLU A 180 1.25 10.58 -18.31
N GLY A 181 1.00 9.33 -17.90
CA GLY A 181 0.98 8.17 -18.78
C GLY A 181 2.34 7.69 -19.26
N ARG A 182 3.42 8.06 -18.57
CA ARG A 182 4.80 7.60 -18.83
C ARG A 182 5.15 6.31 -18.07
N LEU A 183 4.42 5.97 -17.02
CA LEU A 183 4.64 4.76 -16.22
C LEU A 183 3.37 3.91 -16.14
N GLY A 184 3.49 2.62 -16.47
CA GLY A 184 2.41 1.62 -16.34
C GLY A 184 1.10 1.97 -17.05
N ALA A 185 1.16 2.73 -18.15
CA ALA A 185 -0.01 3.19 -18.89
C ALA A 185 -0.86 2.05 -19.49
N ASP A 186 -0.22 0.92 -19.80
CA ASP A 186 -0.84 -0.34 -20.17
C ASP A 186 -1.63 -0.95 -19.00
N VAL A 187 -1.00 -1.07 -17.83
CA VAL A 187 -1.65 -1.59 -16.60
C VAL A 187 -2.87 -0.76 -16.23
N LEU A 188 -2.69 0.57 -16.19
CA LEU A 188 -3.74 1.52 -15.83
C LEU A 188 -4.91 1.54 -16.82
N ARG A 189 -4.70 1.07 -18.06
CA ARG A 189 -5.74 0.99 -19.10
C ARG A 189 -6.45 -0.36 -19.12
N GLU A 190 -5.69 -1.45 -18.96
CA GLU A 190 -6.20 -2.82 -19.07
C GLU A 190 -6.95 -3.27 -17.82
N GLY A 191 -6.45 -2.92 -16.63
CA GLY A 191 -7.02 -3.39 -15.38
C GLY A 191 -6.23 -2.86 -14.19
N PRO A 192 -6.53 -1.64 -13.68
CA PRO A 192 -5.93 -1.14 -12.45
C PRO A 192 -6.19 -2.08 -11.25
N PRO A 193 -5.36 -2.00 -10.20
CA PRO A 193 -4.30 -1.00 -10.00
C PRO A 193 -2.96 -1.35 -10.64
N LEU A 194 -2.19 -0.32 -11.00
CA LEU A 194 -0.72 -0.41 -11.06
C LEU A 194 -0.19 -0.47 -9.63
N LEU A 195 0.69 -1.44 -9.36
CA LEU A 195 1.36 -1.57 -8.07
C LEU A 195 2.81 -1.09 -8.23
N LEU A 196 3.26 -0.23 -7.32
CA LEU A 196 4.66 0.11 -7.12
C LEU A 196 5.05 -0.39 -5.73
N LEU A 197 5.61 -1.60 -5.65
CA LEU A 197 5.82 -2.30 -4.38
C LEU A 197 7.27 -2.26 -3.94
N ASP A 198 7.51 -2.24 -2.63
CA ASP A 198 8.84 -2.51 -2.11
C ASP A 198 9.17 -3.98 -2.38
N PRO A 199 10.21 -4.30 -3.17
CA PRO A 199 10.50 -5.68 -3.52
C PRO A 199 10.85 -6.55 -2.30
N THR A 200 11.31 -5.96 -1.19
CA THR A 200 11.62 -6.73 0.04
C THR A 200 10.39 -7.03 0.88
N ARG A 201 9.20 -6.64 0.41
CA ARG A 201 7.90 -6.98 1.03
C ARG A 201 7.08 -7.97 0.21
N VAL A 202 7.59 -8.41 -0.94
CA VAL A 202 6.92 -9.36 -1.82
C VAL A 202 7.41 -10.78 -1.51
N TYR A 203 6.47 -11.66 -1.16
CA TYR A 203 6.78 -13.04 -0.85
C TYR A 203 7.00 -13.86 -2.14
N PRO A 204 8.03 -14.70 -2.18
CA PRO A 204 8.27 -15.62 -3.28
C PRO A 204 7.32 -16.82 -3.21
N THR A 205 6.89 -17.31 -4.37
CA THR A 205 6.11 -18.56 -4.51
C THR A 205 6.90 -19.68 -5.21
N GLU A 206 8.17 -19.44 -5.52
CA GLU A 206 9.11 -20.42 -6.06
C GLU A 206 10.39 -20.42 -5.23
N GLU A 207 11.02 -21.58 -5.12
CA GLU A 207 12.33 -21.71 -4.48
C GLU A 207 13.40 -20.94 -5.24
N VAL A 208 14.25 -20.20 -4.51
CA VAL A 208 15.30 -19.37 -5.13
C VAL A 208 16.24 -20.20 -6.01
N GLY A 209 16.50 -21.46 -5.63
CA GLY A 209 17.34 -22.39 -6.38
C GLY A 209 16.73 -22.87 -7.71
N ALA A 210 15.41 -22.74 -7.91
CA ALA A 210 14.75 -23.08 -9.16
C ALA A 210 14.99 -22.03 -10.26
N LEU A 211 15.39 -20.83 -9.87
CA LEU A 211 15.63 -19.71 -10.78
C LEU A 211 16.95 -19.91 -11.53
N ARG A 212 16.87 -20.50 -12.71
CA ARG A 212 18.03 -20.68 -13.60
C ARG A 212 18.69 -19.32 -13.90
N GLY A 213 20.01 -19.25 -13.74
CA GLY A 213 20.75 -18.02 -14.01
C GLY A 213 20.40 -16.88 -13.04
N LEU A 214 20.07 -17.18 -11.79
CA LEU A 214 19.81 -16.19 -10.73
C LEU A 214 20.96 -15.17 -10.59
N TRP A 215 22.18 -15.67 -10.78
CA TRP A 215 23.43 -14.91 -10.70
C TRP A 215 24.00 -14.59 -12.09
N ASP A 216 23.16 -14.71 -13.13
CA ASP A 216 23.55 -14.26 -14.46
C ASP A 216 23.75 -12.75 -14.41
N SER A 217 25.03 -12.36 -14.33
CA SER A 217 25.44 -10.97 -14.16
C SER A 217 24.98 -10.08 -15.32
N GLU A 218 24.73 -10.66 -16.49
CA GLU A 218 24.19 -9.95 -17.64
C GLU A 218 22.75 -9.52 -17.40
N PHE A 219 21.86 -10.44 -17.01
CA PHE A 219 20.45 -10.11 -16.72
C PHE A 219 20.31 -9.14 -15.55
N VAL A 220 21.04 -9.38 -14.44
CA VAL A 220 21.01 -8.48 -13.28
C VAL A 220 21.55 -7.09 -13.67
N GLY A 221 22.58 -7.04 -14.51
CA GLY A 221 23.15 -5.81 -15.05
C GLY A 221 22.21 -5.07 -16.01
N ASP A 222 21.42 -5.78 -16.81
CA ASP A 222 20.41 -5.20 -17.69
C ASP A 222 19.29 -4.55 -16.89
N VAL A 223 18.80 -5.23 -15.85
CA VAL A 223 17.82 -4.66 -14.90
C VAL A 223 18.40 -3.41 -14.23
N ALA A 224 19.65 -3.45 -13.78
CA ALA A 224 20.33 -2.30 -13.19
C ALA A 224 20.39 -1.10 -14.14
N ARG A 225 20.71 -1.33 -15.42
CA ARG A 225 20.81 -0.29 -16.45
C ARG A 225 19.47 0.29 -16.84
N GLY A 226 18.42 -0.54 -16.89
CA GLY A 226 17.07 -0.12 -17.23
C GLY A 226 16.40 0.70 -16.13
N GLY A 227 16.74 0.44 -14.87
CA GLY A 227 16.04 1.02 -13.72
C GLY A 227 14.69 0.35 -13.46
N ASP A 228 14.01 0.82 -12.42
CA ASP A 228 12.71 0.31 -11.99
C ASP A 228 11.57 0.61 -12.99
N GLU A 229 11.61 1.76 -13.65
CA GLU A 229 10.59 2.17 -14.64
C GLU A 229 10.59 1.33 -15.92
N ALA A 230 11.76 0.80 -16.30
CA ALA A 230 11.89 -0.05 -17.49
C ALA A 230 11.64 -1.55 -17.17
N LEU A 231 11.52 -1.90 -15.90
CA LEU A 231 11.25 -3.28 -15.50
C LEU A 231 9.84 -3.67 -15.94
N GLU A 232 9.74 -4.75 -16.72
CA GLU A 232 8.43 -5.30 -17.07
C GLU A 232 7.65 -5.64 -15.80
N PRO A 233 6.38 -5.20 -15.66
CA PRO A 233 5.62 -5.38 -14.44
C PRO A 233 5.54 -6.84 -14.01
N LEU A 234 5.79 -7.10 -12.72
CA LEU A 234 5.58 -8.43 -12.15
C LEU A 234 4.09 -8.74 -12.05
N THR A 235 3.78 -10.03 -11.96
CA THR A 235 2.43 -10.50 -11.68
C THR A 235 2.31 -10.77 -10.19
N ILE A 236 1.45 -10.02 -9.49
CA ILE A 236 1.34 -10.05 -8.03
C ILE A 236 -0.05 -10.47 -7.59
N GLY A 237 -0.11 -11.41 -6.65
CA GLY A 237 -1.31 -11.68 -5.86
C GLY A 237 -1.25 -10.95 -4.51
N TYR A 238 -2.42 -10.69 -3.93
CA TYR A 238 -2.53 -10.03 -2.63
C TYR A 238 -3.53 -10.75 -1.73
N THR A 239 -3.13 -11.12 -0.52
CA THR A 239 -4.01 -11.86 0.40
C THR A 239 -4.96 -10.98 1.22
N GLY A 240 -4.90 -9.65 1.05
CA GLY A 240 -5.41 -8.68 2.03
C GLY A 240 -4.38 -8.30 3.10
N ARG A 241 -3.22 -8.97 3.12
CA ARG A 241 -2.12 -8.67 4.05
C ARG A 241 -0.73 -8.80 3.42
N TYR A 242 -0.52 -9.83 2.61
CA TYR A 242 0.77 -10.16 2.01
C TYR A 242 0.69 -9.99 0.49
N PHE A 243 1.67 -9.31 -0.08
CA PHE A 243 1.92 -9.31 -1.53
C PHE A 243 2.82 -10.49 -1.87
N TYR A 244 2.52 -11.21 -2.94
CA TYR A 244 3.36 -12.32 -3.37
C TYR A 244 3.47 -12.35 -4.88
N VAL A 245 4.62 -12.81 -5.37
CA VAL A 245 4.87 -12.94 -6.80
C VAL A 245 4.24 -14.23 -7.32
N VAL A 246 3.44 -14.11 -8.38
CA VAL A 246 2.91 -15.23 -9.16
C VAL A 246 3.80 -15.50 -10.37
N ASP A 247 4.28 -14.43 -11.01
CA ASP A 247 5.25 -14.49 -12.11
C ASP A 247 6.22 -13.30 -12.05
N GLY A 248 7.47 -13.55 -12.44
CA GLY A 248 8.54 -12.56 -12.45
C GLY A 248 9.54 -12.68 -11.31
N HIS A 249 9.69 -13.85 -10.69
CA HIS A 249 10.63 -14.09 -9.58
C HIS A 249 12.08 -13.73 -9.93
N ARG A 250 12.54 -13.97 -11.16
CA ARG A 250 13.88 -13.52 -11.61
C ARG A 250 14.01 -12.00 -11.58
N ARG A 251 12.97 -11.27 -12.02
CA ARG A 251 12.91 -9.80 -11.97
C ARG A 251 12.87 -9.30 -10.53
N LEU A 252 12.08 -9.95 -9.66
CA LEU A 252 12.06 -9.67 -8.22
C LEU A 252 13.45 -9.81 -7.60
N SER A 253 14.11 -10.95 -7.82
CA SER A 253 15.46 -11.22 -7.32
C SER A 253 16.45 -10.17 -7.82
N ALA A 254 16.48 -9.88 -9.12
CA ALA A 254 17.36 -8.88 -9.71
C ALA A 254 17.10 -7.47 -9.14
N ALA A 255 15.84 -7.09 -8.90
CA ALA A 255 15.49 -5.82 -8.30
C ALA A 255 15.99 -5.71 -6.85
N ILE A 256 15.88 -6.78 -6.06
CA ILE A 256 16.40 -6.83 -4.68
C ILE A 256 17.94 -6.72 -4.70
N GLN A 257 18.61 -7.47 -5.57
CA GLN A 257 20.08 -7.43 -5.72
C GLN A 257 20.59 -6.03 -6.12
N ASN A 258 19.83 -5.31 -6.94
CA ASN A 258 20.13 -3.93 -7.33
C ASN A 258 19.68 -2.88 -6.31
N GLY A 259 19.10 -3.28 -5.18
CA GLY A 259 18.67 -2.38 -4.11
C GLY A 259 17.48 -1.50 -4.49
N PHE A 260 16.66 -1.90 -5.48
CA PHE A 260 15.47 -1.15 -5.85
C PHE A 260 14.54 -1.03 -4.65
N SER A 261 13.96 0.16 -4.48
CA SER A 261 12.99 0.49 -3.42
C SER A 261 11.54 0.35 -3.89
N MET A 262 11.33 0.30 -5.21
CA MET A 262 10.03 0.08 -5.84
C MET A 262 10.19 -0.79 -7.08
N ILE A 263 9.19 -1.64 -7.34
CA ILE A 263 9.06 -2.41 -8.58
C ILE A 263 7.64 -2.26 -9.13
N PRO A 264 7.48 -2.11 -10.47
CA PRO A 264 6.17 -2.12 -11.09
C PRO A 264 5.56 -3.52 -11.09
N ALA A 265 4.26 -3.59 -10.88
CA ALA A 265 3.50 -4.84 -10.86
C ALA A 265 2.04 -4.65 -11.25
N ARG A 266 1.44 -5.74 -11.72
CA ARG A 266 0.02 -5.90 -12.03
C ARG A 266 -0.62 -6.79 -10.97
N LEU A 267 -1.77 -6.37 -10.44
CA LEU A 267 -2.55 -7.18 -9.51
C LEU A 267 -3.37 -8.22 -10.28
N VAL A 268 -3.13 -9.51 -10.05
CA VAL A 268 -3.95 -10.58 -10.67
C VAL A 268 -5.16 -10.97 -9.84
N ALA A 269 -5.02 -10.98 -8.52
CA ALA A 269 -6.09 -11.36 -7.61
C ALA A 269 -5.85 -10.75 -6.22
N GLU A 270 -6.93 -10.29 -5.58
CA GLU A 270 -6.96 -9.92 -4.17
C GLU A 270 -7.89 -10.81 -3.33
N ALA A 271 -7.48 -11.18 -2.13
CA ALA A 271 -8.27 -11.93 -1.15
C ALA A 271 -8.91 -13.20 -1.73
N ASP A 272 -10.24 -13.23 -1.83
CA ASP A 272 -11.02 -14.39 -2.30
C ASP A 272 -11.07 -14.50 -3.84
N GLU A 273 -10.51 -13.52 -4.55
CA GLU A 273 -10.47 -13.56 -6.01
C GLU A 273 -9.59 -14.71 -6.51
N PRO A 274 -9.99 -15.40 -7.59
CA PRO A 274 -9.24 -16.54 -8.10
C PRO A 274 -7.95 -16.10 -8.82
N VAL A 275 -6.86 -16.79 -8.51
CA VAL A 275 -5.61 -16.82 -9.28
C VAL A 275 -5.76 -17.82 -10.43
N VAL A 276 -4.73 -17.94 -11.29
CA VAL A 276 -4.61 -19.00 -12.29
C VAL A 276 -4.84 -20.38 -11.66
N GLY A 277 -5.76 -21.17 -12.23
CA GLY A 277 -6.12 -22.50 -11.72
C GLY A 277 -7.30 -22.53 -10.75
N GLY A 278 -7.93 -21.38 -10.44
CA GLY A 278 -9.21 -21.30 -9.71
C GLY A 278 -9.11 -21.29 -8.19
N MET A 279 -7.89 -21.36 -7.63
CA MET A 279 -7.66 -21.14 -6.19
C MET A 279 -7.79 -19.65 -5.86
N SER A 280 -8.32 -19.30 -4.69
CA SER A 280 -8.32 -17.90 -4.24
C SER A 280 -6.89 -17.39 -4.05
N ALA A 281 -6.70 -16.06 -4.03
CA ALA A 281 -5.39 -15.47 -3.76
C ALA A 281 -4.84 -15.86 -2.39
N VAL A 282 -5.70 -16.06 -1.40
CA VAL A 282 -5.31 -16.57 -0.07
C VAL A 282 -4.88 -18.03 -0.13
N ASP A 283 -5.67 -18.89 -0.77
CA ASP A 283 -5.38 -20.33 -0.84
C ASP A 283 -4.13 -20.62 -1.67
N TYR A 284 -3.97 -19.91 -2.79
CA TYR A 284 -2.77 -20.01 -3.63
C TYR A 284 -1.52 -19.64 -2.82
N PHE A 285 -1.56 -18.53 -2.09
CA PHE A 285 -0.46 -18.10 -1.23
C PHE A 285 -0.13 -19.14 -0.15
N ALA A 286 -1.15 -19.65 0.55
CA ALA A 286 -0.97 -20.65 1.60
C ALA A 286 -0.37 -21.97 1.06
N ALA A 287 -0.72 -22.35 -0.18
CA ALA A 287 -0.20 -23.55 -0.81
C ALA A 287 1.25 -23.43 -1.30
N GLN A 288 1.63 -22.25 -1.81
CA GLN A 288 2.95 -22.04 -2.42
C GLN A 288 4.01 -21.51 -1.46
N VAL A 289 3.65 -20.64 -0.52
CA VAL A 289 4.61 -19.98 0.36
C VAL A 289 4.85 -20.85 1.60
N ARG A 290 6.04 -21.44 1.68
CA ARG A 290 6.48 -22.31 2.79
C ARG A 290 7.60 -21.64 3.59
N PRO A 291 7.84 -22.07 4.86
CA PRO A 291 8.96 -21.55 5.64
C PRO A 291 10.30 -21.69 4.92
N SER A 292 10.57 -22.83 4.29
CA SER A 292 11.82 -23.07 3.53
C SER A 292 12.01 -22.03 2.43
N THR A 293 10.98 -21.78 1.64
CA THR A 293 11.01 -20.82 0.54
C THR A 293 11.30 -19.40 1.04
N VAL A 294 10.68 -19.00 2.16
CA VAL A 294 10.95 -17.69 2.76
C VAL A 294 12.41 -17.59 3.22
N TYR A 295 12.90 -18.58 3.99
CA TYR A 295 14.25 -18.57 4.53
C TYR A 295 15.33 -18.62 3.45
N ASP A 296 15.15 -19.41 2.40
CA ASP A 296 16.10 -19.50 1.30
C ASP A 296 16.22 -18.16 0.55
N TRP A 297 15.09 -17.46 0.36
CA TRP A 297 15.10 -16.13 -0.23
C TRP A 297 15.70 -15.06 0.68
N GLU A 298 15.40 -15.09 1.99
CA GLU A 298 16.05 -14.21 2.97
C GLU A 298 17.57 -14.40 2.96
N ALA A 299 18.04 -15.65 2.99
CA ALA A 299 19.45 -15.99 2.97
C ALA A 299 20.15 -15.55 1.67
N ALA A 300 19.49 -15.75 0.52
CA ALA A 300 20.06 -15.40 -0.78
C ALA A 300 20.17 -13.88 -1.01
N HIS A 301 19.29 -13.08 -0.40
CA HIS A 301 19.20 -11.65 -0.69
C HIS A 301 19.51 -10.73 0.51
N GLY A 302 19.67 -11.27 1.71
CA GLY A 302 19.90 -10.47 2.92
C GLY A 302 18.69 -9.61 3.31
N ILE A 303 17.47 -10.10 3.05
CA ILE A 303 16.22 -9.42 3.38
C ILE A 303 15.54 -10.06 4.59
N GLN A 304 14.49 -9.42 5.11
CA GLN A 304 13.65 -9.95 6.17
C GLN A 304 12.18 -9.95 5.75
N LEU A 305 11.57 -11.14 5.74
CA LEU A 305 10.17 -11.40 5.45
C LEU A 305 9.58 -12.19 6.63
N PRO A 306 8.74 -11.57 7.49
CA PRO A 306 8.09 -12.26 8.59
C PRO A 306 7.37 -13.52 8.11
N LEU A 307 7.47 -14.64 8.83
CA LEU A 307 6.71 -15.82 8.43
C LEU A 307 5.21 -15.52 8.39
N PRO A 308 4.51 -15.90 7.31
CA PRO A 308 3.06 -15.77 7.25
C PRO A 308 2.37 -16.61 8.33
N GLU A 309 1.15 -16.23 8.70
CA GLU A 309 0.40 -16.87 9.78
C GLU A 309 0.21 -18.38 9.56
N HIS A 310 -0.09 -18.82 8.33
CA HIS A 310 -0.27 -20.25 8.02
C HIS A 310 1.02 -21.07 8.20
N CYS A 311 2.20 -20.44 8.00
CA CYS A 311 3.50 -21.06 8.22
C CYS A 311 3.80 -21.27 9.72
N LEU A 312 3.32 -20.36 10.58
CA LEU A 312 3.50 -20.45 12.03
C LEU A 312 2.64 -21.58 12.61
N LEU A 313 1.37 -21.65 12.21
CA LEU A 313 0.42 -22.66 12.68
C LEU A 313 0.80 -24.08 12.24
N ALA A 314 1.39 -24.24 11.06
CA ALA A 314 1.87 -25.55 10.58
C ALA A 314 3.09 -26.07 11.36
N GLY A 315 3.93 -25.17 11.89
CA GLY A 315 5.07 -25.53 12.73
C GLY A 315 4.66 -26.09 14.10
N ASP A 316 3.61 -25.53 14.69
CA ASP A 316 3.07 -25.98 15.98
C ASP A 316 2.42 -27.38 15.87
N ALA A 317 1.84 -27.74 14.72
CA ALA A 317 1.28 -29.07 14.49
C ALA A 317 2.36 -30.18 14.43
N VAL A 318 3.60 -29.84 14.03
CA VAL A 318 4.72 -30.79 14.01
C VAL A 318 5.32 -31.00 15.40
N LEU A 319 5.24 -30.00 16.29
CA LEU A 319 5.68 -30.11 17.69
C LEU A 319 4.64 -30.81 18.58
N ALA A 320 3.38 -30.86 18.17
CA ALA A 320 2.33 -31.65 18.81
C ALA A 320 2.22 -33.09 18.28
N GLY A 321 3.33 -33.65 17.76
CA GLY A 321 3.40 -35.06 17.41
C GLY A 321 3.18 -35.92 18.66
N ASP A 322 2.00 -36.55 18.73
CA ASP A 322 1.66 -37.56 19.73
C ASP A 322 2.79 -38.60 19.87
N PRO A 323 3.17 -39.00 21.10
CA PRO A 323 4.09 -40.11 21.25
C PRO A 323 3.44 -41.36 20.66
N ALA A 324 4.10 -41.96 19.66
CA ALA A 324 3.69 -43.22 19.08
C ALA A 324 3.46 -44.26 20.19
N PRO A 325 2.33 -45.00 20.20
CA PRO A 325 2.12 -46.02 21.21
C PRO A 325 2.99 -47.24 20.87
N GLY A 326 4.05 -47.43 21.65
CA GLY A 326 4.64 -48.74 21.90
C GLY A 326 5.92 -49.09 21.13
N ALA A 327 7.01 -49.19 21.89
CA ALA A 327 7.91 -50.35 21.90
C ALA A 327 8.53 -50.46 23.30
#